data_AF-A0A553DCH8-F1
#
_entry.id   AF-A0A553DCH8-F1
#
_cell.length_a   1.000
_cell.length_b   1.000
_cell.length_c   1.000
_cell.angle_alpha   90.00
_cell.angle_beta   90.00
_cell.angle_gamma   90.00
#
_symmetry.space_group_name_H-M   'P 1'
#
loop_
_entity.id
_entity.type
_entity.pdbx_description
1 polymer ?
#
loop_
_entity_poly.entity_id
_entity_poly.type
_entity_poly.pdbx_seq_one_letter_code
_entity_poly.pdbx_strand_id
1 'polypeptide(L)'
;MKTIHLTTKYFLWLSMLLLAMNSCDSFVDVELPKSQLTNVTVFEDYATASTALTDIYSKIRDKGILTGTNSGMSIELGNYTDEITPYGTPSNPSFNFYNNTILPSTPAVAEYWNATYNQIYAANSVIEGVQASTSLSLENKKQLQGEAFFIRALLHFYLVNLFGDIPYITQTDYKNNSVVTRIPTKEVYGHIITDLENAISFLSNNYNSTDRVRPNKFTAKALLARTYLY
;
A
#
# COMPACT_ATOMS: atom_id res chain seq x y z
N MET A 1 -5.00 77.28 15.81
CA MET A 1 -4.82 76.49 14.57
C MET A 1 -3.89 75.26 14.76
N LYS A 2 -3.87 74.60 15.93
CA LYS A 2 -3.02 73.39 16.20
C LYS A 2 -3.82 72.13 16.57
N THR A 3 -5.11 72.26 16.88
CA THR A 3 -5.96 71.15 17.36
C THR A 3 -6.60 70.33 16.24
N ILE A 4 -6.82 70.91 15.05
CA ILE A 4 -7.42 70.22 13.91
C ILE A 4 -6.47 69.19 13.28
N HIS A 5 -5.15 69.43 13.31
CA HIS A 5 -4.17 68.47 12.76
C HIS A 5 -3.96 67.23 13.62
N LEU A 6 -4.30 67.27 14.92
CA LEU A 6 -4.22 66.08 15.78
C LEU A 6 -5.36 65.09 15.47
N THR A 7 -6.58 65.59 15.30
CA THR A 7 -7.77 64.75 15.05
C THR A 7 -7.73 64.07 13.67
N THR A 8 -7.17 64.72 12.64
CA THR A 8 -6.94 64.08 11.33
C THR A 8 -5.88 62.98 11.38
N LYS A 9 -4.84 63.12 12.22
CA LYS A 9 -3.82 62.08 12.42
C LYS A 9 -4.38 60.83 13.11
N TYR A 10 -5.26 60.99 14.10
CA TYR A 10 -5.92 59.85 14.75
C TYR A 10 -6.89 59.13 13.79
N PHE A 11 -7.58 59.87 12.92
CA PHE A 11 -8.47 59.27 11.92
C PHE A 11 -7.70 58.47 10.85
N LEU A 12 -6.52 58.95 10.43
CA LEU A 12 -5.60 58.24 9.53
C LEU A 12 -4.99 56.99 10.18
N TRP A 13 -4.65 57.05 11.47
CA TRP A 13 -4.16 55.87 12.20
C TRP A 13 -5.26 54.82 12.42
N LEU A 14 -6.50 55.25 12.66
CA LEU A 14 -7.64 54.35 12.82
C LEU A 14 -8.01 53.66 11.50
N SER A 15 -7.96 54.36 10.35
CA SER A 15 -8.21 53.72 9.05
C SER A 15 -7.10 52.73 8.67
N MET A 16 -5.85 53.03 9.02
CA MET A 16 -4.70 52.13 8.81
C MET A 16 -4.79 50.85 9.67
N LEU A 17 -5.38 50.93 10.87
CA LEU A 17 -5.63 49.79 11.74
C LEU A 17 -6.82 48.92 11.26
N LEU A 18 -7.85 49.54 10.68
CA LEU A 18 -9.00 48.85 10.07
C LEU A 18 -8.62 48.10 8.78
N LEU A 19 -7.60 48.55 8.05
CA LEU A 19 -7.05 47.83 6.90
C LEU A 19 -6.24 46.57 7.30
N ALA A 20 -5.77 46.48 8.55
CA ALA A 20 -5.00 45.35 9.05
C ALA A 20 -5.84 44.13 9.49
N MET A 21 -7.19 44.24 9.50
CA MET A 21 -8.08 43.13 9.88
C MET A 21 -8.61 42.32 8.69
N ASN A 22 -8.22 42.64 7.45
CA ASN A 22 -8.48 41.78 6.29
C ASN A 22 -7.39 40.69 6.23
N SER A 23 -7.43 39.77 7.18
CA SER A 23 -6.65 38.53 7.14
C SER A 23 -7.29 37.61 6.09
N CYS A 24 -6.67 37.50 4.92
CA CYS A 24 -7.05 36.51 3.91
C CYS A 24 -6.70 35.11 4.43
N ASP A 25 -7.66 34.44 5.07
CA ASP A 25 -7.53 33.03 5.48
C ASP A 25 -7.40 32.10 4.25
N SER A 26 -8.05 32.44 3.13
CA SER A 26 -8.13 31.58 1.94
C SER A 26 -6.86 31.55 1.06
N PHE A 27 -5.76 32.19 1.47
CA PHE A 27 -4.49 32.12 0.75
C PHE A 27 -3.56 31.02 1.31
N VAL A 28 -3.85 30.55 2.54
CA VAL A 28 -3.11 29.44 3.17
C VAL A 28 -3.73 28.08 2.82
N ASP A 29 -4.93 28.08 2.24
CA ASP A 29 -5.50 26.91 1.60
C ASP A 29 -4.74 26.63 0.30
N VAL A 30 -3.73 25.77 0.40
CA VAL A 30 -3.10 25.18 -0.78
C VAL A 30 -4.17 24.37 -1.50
N GLU A 31 -4.76 24.93 -2.57
CA GLU A 31 -5.57 24.15 -3.49
C GLU A 31 -4.77 22.91 -3.87
N LEU A 32 -5.34 21.74 -3.58
CA LEU A 32 -4.75 20.47 -3.97
C LEU A 32 -4.42 20.55 -5.47
N PRO A 33 -3.21 20.11 -5.90
CA PRO A 33 -2.86 20.17 -7.31
C PRO A 33 -3.98 19.51 -8.11
N LYS A 34 -4.54 20.21 -9.10
CA LYS A 34 -5.68 19.70 -9.90
C LYS A 34 -5.40 18.36 -10.59
N SER A 35 -4.13 17.94 -10.64
CA SER A 35 -3.64 16.66 -11.16
C SER A 35 -3.46 15.55 -10.11
N GLN A 36 -3.67 15.83 -8.82
CA GLN A 36 -3.51 14.87 -7.72
C GLN A 36 -4.86 14.64 -7.04
N LEU A 37 -5.33 13.39 -7.09
CA LEU A 37 -6.47 12.96 -6.29
C LEU A 37 -6.00 12.76 -4.85
N THR A 38 -6.78 13.25 -3.88
CA THR A 38 -6.53 12.92 -2.47
C THR A 38 -6.98 11.50 -2.18
N ASN A 39 -6.44 10.90 -1.12
CA ASN A 39 -6.90 9.58 -0.67
C ASN A 39 -8.42 9.51 -0.48
N VAL A 40 -9.11 10.63 -0.19
CA VAL A 40 -10.57 10.65 -0.02
C VAL A 40 -11.28 10.61 -1.38
N THR A 41 -10.88 11.45 -2.34
CA THR A 41 -11.56 11.57 -3.63
C THR A 41 -11.33 10.35 -4.55
N VAL A 42 -10.23 9.60 -4.36
CA VAL A 42 -9.94 8.36 -5.12
C VAL A 42 -11.03 7.29 -4.91
N PHE A 43 -11.70 7.26 -3.76
CA PHE A 43 -12.69 6.24 -3.46
C PHE A 43 -14.14 6.73 -3.59
N GLU A 44 -14.35 7.90 -4.18
CA GLU A 44 -15.71 8.39 -4.49
C GLU A 44 -16.26 7.80 -5.79
N ASP A 45 -15.38 7.41 -6.71
CA ASP A 45 -15.74 6.81 -8.00
C ASP A 45 -15.12 5.41 -8.14
N TYR A 46 -15.86 4.49 -8.76
CA TYR A 46 -15.41 3.11 -8.90
C TYR A 46 -14.22 2.97 -9.86
N ALA A 47 -14.17 3.77 -10.94
CA ALA A 47 -13.09 3.66 -11.91
C ALA A 47 -11.76 4.13 -11.30
N THR A 48 -11.78 5.23 -10.54
CA THR A 48 -10.60 5.71 -9.81
C THR A 48 -10.17 4.74 -8.70
N ALA A 49 -11.10 4.22 -7.90
CA ALA A 49 -10.80 3.22 -6.87
C ALA A 49 -10.25 1.91 -7.46
N SER A 50 -10.83 1.43 -8.57
CA SER A 50 -10.36 0.24 -9.27
C SER A 50 -8.98 0.45 -9.89
N THR A 51 -8.68 1.66 -10.36
CA THR A 51 -7.35 2.05 -10.86
C THR A 51 -6.33 2.00 -9.73
N ALA A 52 -6.64 2.54 -8.55
CA ALA A 52 -5.78 2.47 -7.39
C ALA A 52 -5.44 1.02 -7.01
N LEU A 53 -6.42 0.12 -7.02
CA LEU A 53 -6.20 -1.31 -6.80
C LEU A 53 -5.37 -1.96 -7.93
N THR A 54 -5.57 -1.55 -9.18
CA THR A 54 -4.82 -2.05 -10.35
C THR A 54 -3.34 -1.65 -10.32
N ASP A 55 -3.05 -0.45 -9.79
CA ASP A 55 -1.68 0.00 -9.56
C ASP A 55 -0.94 -0.92 -8.58
N ILE A 56 -1.62 -1.45 -7.56
CA ILE A 56 -1.01 -2.42 -6.62
C ILE A 56 -0.57 -3.69 -7.35
N TYR A 57 -1.42 -4.25 -8.21
CA TYR A 57 -1.04 -5.41 -9.02
C TYR A 57 0.15 -5.11 -9.95
N SER A 58 0.18 -3.91 -10.54
CA SER A 58 1.30 -3.48 -11.38
C SER A 58 2.60 -3.38 -10.58
N LYS A 59 2.53 -2.81 -9.36
CA LYS A 59 3.67 -2.75 -8.43
C LYS A 59 4.14 -4.14 -8.01
N ILE A 60 3.25 -5.09 -7.78
CA ILE A 60 3.59 -6.48 -7.46
C ILE A 60 4.30 -7.13 -8.64
N ARG A 61 3.84 -6.91 -9.88
CA ARG A 61 4.50 -7.42 -11.09
C ARG A 61 5.92 -6.85 -11.24
N ASP A 62 6.11 -5.57 -10.95
CA ASP A 62 7.36 -4.87 -11.26
C ASP A 62 8.39 -4.94 -10.12
N LYS A 63 7.96 -5.03 -8.86
CA LYS A 63 8.81 -4.85 -7.67
C LYS A 63 8.40 -5.75 -6.49
N GLY A 64 9.27 -5.84 -5.49
CA GLY A 64 9.04 -6.64 -4.29
C GLY A 64 9.24 -8.14 -4.50
N ILE A 65 8.77 -8.94 -3.54
CA ILE A 65 9.07 -10.37 -3.46
C ILE A 65 8.50 -11.14 -4.67
N LEU A 66 7.29 -10.79 -5.09
CA LEU A 66 6.54 -11.49 -6.14
C LEU A 66 6.72 -10.88 -7.54
N THR A 67 7.75 -10.06 -7.73
CA THR A 67 8.05 -9.47 -9.03
C THR A 67 8.23 -10.55 -10.09
N GLY A 68 7.72 -10.28 -11.30
CA GLY A 68 7.87 -11.16 -12.45
C GLY A 68 9.19 -10.96 -13.19
N THR A 69 10.10 -10.14 -12.67
CA THR A 69 11.44 -9.92 -13.22
C THR A 69 12.41 -11.01 -12.78
N ASN A 70 13.63 -11.00 -13.32
CA ASN A 70 14.68 -11.98 -12.97
C ASN A 70 15.13 -11.90 -11.50
N SER A 71 14.78 -10.83 -10.79
CA SER A 71 15.05 -10.69 -9.35
C SER A 71 13.87 -11.15 -8.49
N GLY A 72 12.84 -11.77 -9.08
CA GLY A 72 11.70 -12.30 -8.34
C GLY A 72 12.07 -13.53 -7.53
N MET A 73 11.33 -13.74 -6.43
CA MET A 73 11.55 -14.89 -5.56
C MET A 73 11.48 -16.23 -6.30
N SER A 74 10.62 -16.37 -7.32
CA SER A 74 10.50 -17.62 -8.08
C SER A 74 11.82 -18.02 -8.74
N ILE A 75 12.58 -17.04 -9.24
CA ILE A 75 13.89 -17.27 -9.86
C ILE A 75 14.96 -17.39 -8.78
N GLU A 76 14.98 -16.48 -7.81
CA GLU A 76 16.05 -16.46 -6.81
C GLU A 76 15.99 -17.64 -5.84
N LEU A 77 14.81 -18.15 -5.48
CA LEU A 77 14.70 -19.41 -4.75
C LEU A 77 15.03 -20.62 -5.61
N GLY A 78 14.81 -20.55 -6.93
CA GLY A 78 15.28 -21.55 -7.87
C GLY A 78 16.81 -21.60 -7.93
N ASN A 79 17.48 -20.45 -7.88
CA ASN A 79 18.95 -20.36 -7.76
C ASN A 79 19.44 -20.82 -6.37
N TYR A 80 18.72 -20.47 -5.31
CA TYR A 80 19.05 -20.88 -3.94
C TYR A 80 18.95 -22.40 -3.73
N THR A 81 18.08 -23.05 -4.51
CA THR A 81 17.92 -24.50 -4.58
C THR A 81 18.63 -25.04 -5.83
N ASP A 82 18.42 -26.31 -6.16
CA ASP A 82 19.04 -27.01 -7.30
C ASP A 82 18.21 -26.97 -8.59
N GLU A 83 17.16 -26.13 -8.65
CA GLU A 83 16.26 -26.00 -9.79
C GLU A 83 16.84 -25.14 -10.93
N ILE A 84 17.63 -24.10 -10.60
CA ILE A 84 18.17 -23.14 -11.58
C ILE A 84 19.66 -22.89 -11.31
N THR A 85 20.44 -22.79 -12.39
CA THR A 85 21.85 -22.34 -12.32
C THR A 85 21.98 -20.96 -12.97
N PRO A 86 22.48 -19.93 -12.26
CA PRO A 86 22.68 -18.62 -12.86
C PRO A 86 23.83 -18.64 -13.86
N TYR A 87 23.67 -17.93 -14.97
CA TYR A 87 24.70 -17.76 -15.99
C TYR A 87 25.00 -16.25 -16.20
N GLY A 88 26.26 -15.91 -16.47
CA GLY A 88 26.69 -14.54 -16.73
C GLY A 88 27.92 -14.13 -15.90
N THR A 89 28.03 -12.84 -15.60
CA THR A 89 29.18 -12.30 -14.85
C THR A 89 29.08 -12.66 -13.37
N PRO A 90 30.20 -12.92 -12.67
CA PRO A 90 30.20 -13.18 -11.22
C PRO A 90 29.62 -12.04 -10.37
N SER A 91 29.49 -10.83 -10.93
CA SER A 91 28.83 -9.68 -10.32
C SER A 91 27.30 -9.74 -10.35
N ASN A 92 26.69 -10.71 -11.05
CA ASN A 92 25.24 -10.87 -11.07
C ASN A 92 24.74 -11.22 -9.65
N PRO A 93 23.80 -10.44 -9.07
CA PRO A 93 23.28 -10.67 -7.72
C PRO A 93 22.74 -12.09 -7.47
N SER A 94 22.25 -12.77 -8.49
CA SER A 94 21.73 -14.15 -8.38
C SER A 94 22.80 -15.17 -7.97
N PHE A 95 24.09 -14.88 -8.20
CA PHE A 95 25.17 -15.73 -7.68
C PHE A 95 25.24 -15.72 -6.15
N ASN A 96 24.76 -14.67 -5.48
CA ASN A 96 24.70 -14.66 -4.02
C ASN A 96 23.69 -15.68 -3.49
N PHE A 97 22.57 -15.85 -4.20
CA PHE A 97 21.56 -16.84 -3.86
C PHE A 97 22.09 -18.25 -4.14
N TYR A 98 22.65 -18.48 -5.33
CA TYR A 98 23.20 -19.77 -5.73
C TYR A 98 24.36 -20.27 -4.86
N ASN A 99 25.29 -19.38 -4.50
CA ASN A 99 26.42 -19.74 -3.66
C ASN A 99 26.11 -19.71 -2.15
N ASN A 100 24.85 -19.42 -1.76
CA ASN A 100 24.44 -19.27 -0.37
C ASN A 100 25.25 -18.21 0.41
N THR A 101 25.58 -17.09 -0.24
CA THR A 101 26.36 -15.97 0.33
C THR A 101 25.51 -14.72 0.56
N ILE A 102 24.20 -14.89 0.76
CA ILE A 102 23.26 -13.79 1.03
C ILE A 102 23.58 -13.17 2.40
N LEU A 103 23.70 -11.84 2.44
CA LEU A 103 23.93 -11.08 3.65
C LEU A 103 22.72 -10.18 3.97
N PRO A 104 22.56 -9.75 5.24
CA PRO A 104 21.53 -8.77 5.60
C PRO A 104 21.64 -7.45 4.81
N SER A 105 22.85 -7.09 4.35
CA SER A 105 23.12 -5.91 3.53
C SER A 105 22.94 -6.14 2.02
N THR A 106 22.60 -7.35 1.58
CA THR A 106 22.35 -7.63 0.17
C THR A 106 21.18 -6.78 -0.33
N PRO A 107 21.34 -5.98 -1.40
CA PRO A 107 20.31 -5.05 -1.87
C PRO A 107 18.94 -5.70 -2.14
N ALA A 108 18.93 -6.93 -2.64
CA ALA A 108 17.70 -7.69 -2.89
C ALA A 108 16.86 -7.90 -1.62
N VAL A 109 17.50 -8.11 -0.47
CA VAL A 109 16.80 -8.30 0.82
C VAL A 109 16.06 -7.02 1.22
N ALA A 110 16.72 -5.87 1.10
CA ALA A 110 16.10 -4.57 1.37
C ALA A 110 14.97 -4.26 0.37
N GLU A 111 15.15 -4.58 -0.90
CA GLU A 111 14.13 -4.40 -1.93
C GLU A 111 12.88 -5.26 -1.64
N TYR A 112 13.07 -6.53 -1.32
CA TYR A 112 11.98 -7.44 -0.95
C TYR A 112 11.20 -6.95 0.24
N TRP A 113 11.88 -6.47 1.29
CA TRP A 113 11.23 -5.93 2.46
C TRP A 113 10.47 -4.63 2.13
N ASN A 114 11.18 -3.62 1.63
CA ASN A 114 10.65 -2.27 1.48
C ASN A 114 9.53 -2.20 0.42
N ALA A 115 9.74 -2.79 -0.75
CA ALA A 115 8.74 -2.73 -1.81
C ALA A 115 7.47 -3.51 -1.42
N THR A 116 7.60 -4.64 -0.73
CA THR A 116 6.46 -5.43 -0.28
C THR A 116 5.65 -4.72 0.80
N TYR A 117 6.29 -4.07 1.78
CA TYR A 117 5.56 -3.26 2.77
C TYR A 117 4.92 -2.01 2.17
N ASN A 118 5.51 -1.41 1.13
CA ASN A 118 4.86 -0.33 0.38
C ASN A 118 3.61 -0.82 -0.38
N GLN A 119 3.64 -2.04 -0.91
CA GLN A 119 2.46 -2.67 -1.55
C GLN A 119 1.37 -3.00 -0.50
N ILE A 120 1.77 -3.46 0.70
CA ILE A 120 0.85 -3.68 1.83
C ILE A 120 0.21 -2.35 2.27
N TYR A 121 0.99 -1.27 2.37
CA TYR A 121 0.47 0.05 2.67
C TYR A 121 -0.59 0.49 1.65
N ALA A 122 -0.32 0.28 0.36
CA ALA A 122 -1.28 0.60 -0.69
C ALA A 122 -2.57 -0.25 -0.57
N ALA A 123 -2.46 -1.53 -0.22
CA ALA A 123 -3.63 -2.38 0.06
C ALA A 123 -4.43 -1.88 1.27
N ASN A 124 -3.76 -1.47 2.35
CA ASN A 124 -4.40 -0.85 3.52
C ASN A 124 -5.15 0.44 3.16
N SER A 125 -4.53 1.29 2.34
CA SER A 125 -5.16 2.52 1.84
C SER A 125 -6.45 2.23 1.06
N VAL A 126 -6.45 1.19 0.21
CA VAL A 126 -7.68 0.74 -0.49
C VAL A 126 -8.73 0.24 0.50
N ILE A 127 -8.35 -0.56 1.50
CA ILE A 127 -9.29 -1.08 2.50
C ILE A 127 -9.94 0.08 3.27
N GLU A 128 -9.15 0.98 3.83
CA GLU A 128 -9.61 2.13 4.62
C GLU A 128 -10.45 3.09 3.76
N GLY A 129 -9.97 3.42 2.55
CA GLY A 129 -10.65 4.33 1.64
C GLY A 129 -12.00 3.81 1.15
N VAL A 130 -12.08 2.51 0.81
CA VAL A 130 -13.34 1.87 0.41
C VAL A 130 -14.32 1.74 1.58
N GLN A 131 -13.82 1.51 2.81
CA GLN A 131 -14.65 1.52 4.02
C GLN A 131 -15.28 2.91 4.26
N ALA A 132 -14.46 3.96 4.15
CA ALA A 132 -14.88 5.33 4.38
C ALA A 132 -15.77 5.91 3.27
N SER A 133 -15.67 5.39 2.04
CA SER A 133 -16.45 5.88 0.90
C SER A 133 -17.96 5.81 1.15
N THR A 134 -18.70 6.87 0.87
CA THR A 134 -20.17 6.86 0.89
C THR A 134 -20.78 6.70 -0.51
N SER A 135 -19.96 6.79 -1.55
CA SER A 135 -20.40 6.88 -2.95
C SER A 135 -20.35 5.54 -3.69
N LEU A 136 -19.48 4.61 -3.25
CA LEU A 136 -19.37 3.29 -3.84
C LEU A 136 -20.56 2.39 -3.48
N SER A 137 -21.09 1.67 -4.47
CA SER A 137 -22.10 0.64 -4.24
C SER A 137 -21.56 -0.48 -3.35
N LEU A 138 -22.45 -1.18 -2.64
CA LEU A 138 -22.06 -2.27 -1.75
C LEU A 138 -21.27 -3.38 -2.49
N GLU A 139 -21.68 -3.71 -3.72
CA GLU A 139 -21.01 -4.73 -4.52
C GLU A 139 -19.60 -4.28 -4.95
N ASN A 140 -19.44 -3.01 -5.36
CA ASN A 140 -18.12 -2.46 -5.68
C ASN A 140 -17.21 -2.43 -4.45
N LYS A 141 -17.75 -2.07 -3.28
CA LYS A 141 -17.00 -2.08 -2.02
C LYS A 141 -16.49 -3.49 -1.69
N LYS A 142 -17.38 -4.48 -1.72
CA LYS A 142 -17.02 -5.89 -1.47
C LYS A 142 -15.92 -6.34 -2.42
N GLN A 143 -16.07 -6.08 -3.71
CA GLN A 143 -15.06 -6.51 -4.68
C GLN A 143 -13.69 -5.88 -4.41
N LEU A 144 -13.63 -4.56 -4.24
CA LEU A 144 -12.36 -3.85 -4.00
C LEU A 144 -11.71 -4.26 -2.68
N GLN A 145 -12.50 -4.39 -1.61
CA GLN A 145 -12.01 -4.83 -0.31
C GLN A 145 -11.53 -6.27 -0.35
N GLY A 146 -12.30 -7.17 -0.96
CA GLY A 146 -11.95 -8.59 -1.04
C GLY A 146 -10.62 -8.79 -1.78
N GLU A 147 -10.39 -8.05 -2.86
CA GLU A 147 -9.11 -8.06 -3.56
C GLU A 147 -7.97 -7.48 -2.70
N ALA A 148 -8.20 -6.36 -2.01
CA ALA A 148 -7.18 -5.74 -1.17
C ALA A 148 -6.80 -6.62 0.05
N PHE A 149 -7.77 -7.28 0.70
CA PHE A 149 -7.51 -8.26 1.74
C PHE A 149 -6.71 -9.45 1.21
N PHE A 150 -7.06 -9.97 0.04
CA PHE A 150 -6.31 -11.05 -0.60
C PHE A 150 -4.86 -10.63 -0.87
N ILE A 151 -4.62 -9.43 -1.43
CA ILE A 151 -3.27 -8.92 -1.67
C ILE A 151 -2.49 -8.82 -0.36
N ARG A 152 -3.09 -8.21 0.68
CA ARG A 152 -2.43 -8.05 1.97
C ARG A 152 -2.03 -9.40 2.58
N ALA A 153 -2.93 -10.38 2.54
CA ALA A 153 -2.65 -11.74 2.99
C ALA A 153 -1.54 -12.42 2.17
N LEU A 154 -1.61 -12.32 0.84
CA LEU A 154 -0.61 -12.88 -0.09
C LEU A 154 0.80 -12.35 0.21
N LEU A 155 0.94 -11.04 0.37
CA LEU A 155 2.24 -10.40 0.62
C LEU A 155 2.80 -10.76 2.00
N HIS A 156 1.98 -10.75 3.05
CA HIS A 156 2.42 -11.19 4.38
C HIS A 156 2.75 -12.68 4.42
N PHE A 157 2.03 -13.53 3.67
CA PHE A 157 2.33 -14.95 3.54
C PHE A 157 3.75 -15.18 3.01
N TYR A 158 4.16 -14.48 1.95
CA TYR A 158 5.52 -14.63 1.44
C TYR A 158 6.58 -13.97 2.32
N LEU A 159 6.26 -12.86 2.99
CA LEU A 159 7.16 -12.24 3.97
C LEU A 159 7.46 -13.18 5.15
N VAL A 160 6.44 -13.78 5.76
CA VAL A 160 6.64 -14.64 6.94
C VAL A 160 7.41 -15.91 6.58
N ASN A 161 7.20 -16.45 5.39
CA ASN A 161 7.94 -17.62 4.90
C ASN A 161 9.43 -17.33 4.63
N LEU A 162 9.78 -16.09 4.25
CA LEU A 162 11.19 -15.70 4.06
C LEU A 162 11.89 -15.26 5.34
N PHE A 163 11.19 -14.49 6.19
CA PHE A 163 11.82 -13.76 7.29
C PHE A 163 11.50 -14.32 8.68
N GLY A 164 10.59 -15.29 8.78
CA GLY A 164 10.05 -15.76 10.06
C GLY A 164 9.14 -14.71 10.69
N ASP A 165 9.35 -14.40 11.95
CA ASP A 165 8.57 -13.37 12.66
C ASP A 165 8.61 -12.03 11.91
N ILE A 166 7.48 -11.35 11.76
CA ILE A 166 7.40 -10.06 11.05
C ILE A 166 6.30 -9.20 11.69
N PRO A 167 6.32 -7.87 11.54
CA PRO A 167 5.15 -7.07 11.89
C PRO A 167 4.00 -7.35 10.91
N TYR A 168 2.76 -7.35 11.39
CA TYR A 168 1.57 -7.44 10.54
C TYR A 168 0.89 -6.08 10.46
N ILE A 169 1.01 -5.40 9.31
CA ILE A 169 0.55 -4.00 9.16
C ILE A 169 -0.84 -3.96 8.54
N THR A 170 -1.81 -3.44 9.29
CA THR A 170 -3.23 -3.41 8.88
C THR A 170 -3.81 -2.03 8.61
N GLN A 171 -3.01 -0.97 8.76
CA GLN A 171 -3.45 0.43 8.66
C GLN A 171 -2.43 1.32 7.94
N THR A 172 -2.82 2.55 7.61
CA THR A 172 -1.95 3.55 6.97
C THR A 172 -1.33 4.58 7.92
N ASP A 173 -1.76 4.66 9.19
CA ASP A 173 -1.20 5.64 10.13
C ASP A 173 0.29 5.39 10.41
N TYR A 174 1.15 6.29 9.92
CA TYR A 174 2.59 6.20 10.06
C TYR A 174 3.06 6.23 11.53
N LYS A 175 2.34 6.93 12.42
CA LYS A 175 2.72 7.02 13.84
C LYS A 175 2.62 5.65 14.48
N ASN A 176 1.49 4.98 14.26
CA ASN A 176 1.27 3.61 14.73
C ASN A 176 2.24 2.63 14.06
N ASN A 177 2.42 2.76 12.74
CA ASN A 177 3.29 1.87 11.97
C ASN A 177 4.79 2.03 12.30
N SER A 178 5.21 3.18 12.86
CA SER A 178 6.61 3.43 13.23
C SER A 178 7.07 2.72 14.52
N VAL A 179 6.13 2.23 15.34
CA VAL A 179 6.42 1.60 16.64
C VAL A 179 6.04 0.11 16.68
N VAL A 180 5.65 -0.45 15.54
CA VAL A 180 5.31 -1.87 15.42
C VAL A 180 6.52 -2.76 15.68
N THR A 181 6.26 -3.95 16.19
CA THR A 181 7.27 -4.97 16.48
C THR A 181 6.98 -6.24 15.69
N ARG A 182 8.00 -7.08 15.54
CA ARG A 182 7.84 -8.40 14.93
C ARG A 182 6.97 -9.25 15.86
N ILE A 183 5.93 -9.87 15.31
CA ILE A 183 5.10 -10.82 16.03
C ILE A 183 5.45 -12.26 15.61
N PRO A 184 5.21 -13.26 16.47
CA PRO A 184 5.52 -14.65 16.16
C PRO A 184 4.88 -15.12 14.85
N THR A 185 5.58 -15.95 14.07
CA THR A 185 5.07 -16.54 12.82
C THR A 185 3.65 -17.11 12.98
N LYS A 186 3.35 -17.80 14.07
CA LYS A 186 2.00 -18.35 14.32
C LYS A 186 0.92 -17.28 14.37
N GLU A 187 1.20 -16.12 14.96
CA GLU A 187 0.26 -15.00 15.03
C GLU A 187 0.08 -14.34 13.65
N VAL A 188 1.18 -14.20 12.89
CA VAL A 188 1.13 -13.73 11.50
C VAL A 188 0.21 -14.61 10.65
N TYR A 189 0.34 -15.93 10.76
CA TYR A 189 -0.55 -16.87 10.05
C TYR A 189 -2.02 -16.72 10.46
N GLY A 190 -2.30 -16.46 11.74
CA GLY A 190 -3.67 -16.16 12.19
C GLY A 190 -4.28 -14.92 11.52
N HIS A 191 -3.47 -13.86 11.36
CA HIS A 191 -3.89 -12.67 10.63
C HIS A 191 -4.06 -12.91 9.13
N ILE A 192 -3.17 -13.67 8.50
CA ILE A 192 -3.28 -14.07 7.09
C ILE A 192 -4.59 -14.82 6.86
N ILE A 193 -4.92 -15.80 7.72
CA ILE A 193 -6.16 -16.56 7.63
C ILE A 193 -7.37 -15.62 7.72
N THR A 194 -7.37 -14.70 8.68
CA THR A 194 -8.46 -13.72 8.86
C THR A 194 -8.66 -12.87 7.59
N ASP A 195 -7.59 -12.37 6.99
CA ASP A 195 -7.68 -11.58 5.76
C ASP A 195 -8.17 -12.44 4.57
N LEU A 196 -7.75 -13.70 4.47
CA LEU A 196 -8.23 -14.60 3.42
C LEU A 196 -9.70 -14.96 3.60
N GLU A 197 -10.18 -15.15 4.83
CA GLU A 197 -11.59 -15.36 5.12
C GLU A 197 -12.44 -14.14 4.75
N ASN A 198 -11.96 -12.93 5.09
CA ASN A 198 -12.58 -11.69 4.66
C ASN A 198 -12.63 -11.58 3.13
N ALA A 199 -11.51 -11.87 2.45
CA ALA A 199 -11.45 -11.91 0.99
C ALA A 199 -12.46 -12.89 0.38
N ILE A 200 -12.56 -14.11 0.93
CA ILE A 200 -13.52 -15.13 0.48
C ILE A 200 -14.96 -14.67 0.69
N SER A 201 -15.26 -13.97 1.78
CA SER A 201 -16.61 -13.49 2.09
C SER A 201 -17.07 -12.39 1.11
N PHE A 202 -16.14 -11.60 0.59
CA PHE A 202 -16.45 -10.45 -0.27
C PHE A 202 -16.30 -10.72 -1.77
N LEU A 203 -15.39 -11.59 -2.19
CA LEU A 203 -15.15 -11.87 -3.60
C LEU A 203 -16.27 -12.70 -4.24
N SER A 204 -16.58 -12.40 -5.50
CA SER A 204 -17.47 -13.22 -6.32
C SER A 204 -16.81 -14.54 -6.73
N ASN A 205 -17.63 -15.53 -7.09
CA ASN A 205 -17.17 -16.77 -7.71
C ASN A 205 -16.70 -16.53 -9.16
N ASN A 206 -17.33 -15.57 -9.85
CA ASN A 206 -17.04 -15.25 -11.24
C ASN A 206 -15.87 -14.27 -11.34
N TYR A 207 -15.15 -14.29 -12.46
CA TYR A 207 -14.18 -13.24 -12.77
C TYR A 207 -14.89 -11.98 -13.27
N ASN A 208 -14.30 -10.82 -12.97
CA ASN A 208 -14.80 -9.53 -13.46
C ASN A 208 -14.44 -9.27 -14.93
N SER A 209 -13.43 -9.97 -15.46
CA SER A 209 -13.02 -9.89 -16.86
C SER A 209 -12.66 -11.27 -17.43
N THR A 210 -12.68 -11.37 -18.76
CA THR A 210 -12.29 -12.57 -19.50
C THR A 210 -10.81 -12.93 -19.34
N ASP A 211 -9.97 -11.94 -19.03
CA ASP A 211 -8.52 -12.11 -18.93
C ASP A 211 -8.09 -12.82 -17.63
N ARG A 212 -8.99 -12.91 -16.64
CA ARG A 212 -8.76 -13.62 -15.36
C ARG A 212 -7.52 -13.16 -14.61
N VAL A 213 -7.16 -11.88 -14.74
CA VAL A 213 -5.98 -11.26 -14.12
C VAL A 213 -6.18 -10.84 -12.66
N ARG A 214 -7.41 -10.94 -12.15
CA ARG A 214 -7.78 -10.58 -10.77
C ARG A 214 -8.29 -11.79 -9.99
N PRO A 215 -8.02 -11.86 -8.67
CA PRO A 215 -8.44 -12.96 -7.85
C PRO A 215 -9.97 -12.98 -7.73
N ASN A 216 -10.53 -14.17 -7.80
CA ASN A 216 -11.91 -14.43 -7.39
C ASN A 216 -11.91 -15.21 -6.07
N LYS A 217 -13.10 -15.58 -5.59
CA LYS A 217 -13.24 -16.36 -4.34
C LYS A 217 -12.41 -17.64 -4.32
N PHE A 218 -12.27 -18.32 -5.47
CA PHE A 218 -11.50 -19.55 -5.55
C PHE A 218 -9.99 -19.31 -5.45
N THR A 219 -9.48 -18.19 -5.97
CA THR A 219 -8.09 -17.78 -5.77
C THR A 219 -7.78 -17.58 -4.28
N ALA A 220 -8.65 -16.89 -3.55
CA ALA A 220 -8.48 -16.70 -2.11
C ALA A 220 -8.56 -18.02 -1.33
N LYS A 221 -9.48 -18.92 -1.69
CA LYS A 221 -9.56 -20.28 -1.12
C LYS A 221 -8.31 -21.11 -1.39
N ALA A 222 -7.73 -21.02 -2.58
CA ALA A 222 -6.51 -21.76 -2.92
C ALA A 222 -5.32 -21.30 -2.06
N LEU A 223 -5.17 -19.98 -1.87
CA LEU A 223 -4.15 -19.46 -0.95
C LEU A 223 -4.44 -19.87 0.50
N LEU A 224 -5.69 -19.83 0.96
CA LEU A 224 -6.06 -20.27 2.31
C LEU A 224 -5.74 -21.74 2.55
N ALA A 225 -6.05 -22.61 1.58
CA ALA A 225 -5.69 -24.02 1.64
C ALA A 225 -4.16 -24.22 1.72
N ARG A 226 -3.39 -23.43 0.95
CA ARG A 226 -1.93 -23.41 1.08
C ARG A 226 -1.50 -22.91 2.46
N THR A 227 -2.09 -21.85 2.99
CA THR A 227 -1.76 -21.32 4.33
C THR A 227 -1.97 -22.37 5.41
N TYR A 228 -3.02 -23.18 5.35
CA TYR A 228 -3.25 -24.28 6.31
C TYR A 228 -2.31 -25.47 6.16
N LEU A 229 -1.61 -25.60 5.03
CA LEU A 229 -0.64 -26.69 4.81
C LEU A 229 0.72 -26.41 5.48
N TYR A 230 1.06 -25.14 5.67
CA TYR A 230 2.30 -24.69 6.33
C TYR A 230 2.09 -24.60 7.85
#